data_AF-A0A1I2AMD1-F1
#
_entry.id   AF-A0A1I2AMD1-F1
#
_cell.length_a   1.000
_cell.length_b   1.000
_cell.length_c   1.000
_cell.angle_alpha   90.00
_cell.angle_beta   90.00
_cell.angle_gamma   90.00
#
_symmetry.space_group_name_H-M   'P 1'
#
loop_
_entity.id
_entity.type
_entity.pdbx_description
1 polymer ?
#
loop_
_entity_poly.entity_id
_entity_poly.type
_entity_poly.pdbx_seq_one_letter_code
_entity_poly.pdbx_strand_id
1 'polypeptide(L)'
;MNDKACTLGRWLHSAEAQQLSRKYPPIASWIEQLYQPHALLHASAAKINQALKAGNVTLAQNIFNNQAKSHAQKTLDGLDSIINWNNQRLDAMAKADSIYSNVTLPVIDQLSHLFNELINETRLAIEKSNNEVTVNAARTKSSLIITTLIVLTLSLLSAIFFSLYFYKHIGQRVKDAKTIAQGDLTRSVAVRQKDELGDLARSLEQMRKKLNEIIGNIIVGAKTIYSAGNQINTGSQGIANSANEQAASIEEISSSMEETLANTSQTYNHALKTKQFLEELSSKIKTSNEKGAIARITLQNIVKRISIVNDIARQTNLLALNAAVEASRAGDQGKGFSVIATEIRKLAERSKEAAMEINKLSADGINTSAEARKLMNELAPEIQESISMMEEVVAASAEQKSGAEQINSAIEILNQVTQEYAASAEELSASAEELNNQSESLTNLTHYFKVK
;
A
#
# COMPACT_ATOMS: atom_id res chain seq x y z
N MET A 1 -113.39 62.86 -111.33
CA MET A 1 -111.98 62.97 -110.91
C MET A 1 -111.75 61.92 -109.84
N ASN A 2 -110.73 61.07 -110.00
CA ASN A 2 -110.42 59.99 -109.05
C ASN A 2 -109.49 60.53 -107.96
N ASP A 3 -109.91 60.50 -106.70
CA ASP A 3 -109.15 60.98 -105.54
C ASP A 3 -107.87 60.19 -105.31
N LYS A 4 -107.88 58.91 -105.67
CA LYS A 4 -106.73 58.00 -105.48
C LYS A 4 -105.60 58.21 -106.48
N ALA A 5 -105.81 58.97 -107.55
CA ALA A 5 -104.78 59.25 -108.56
C ALA A 5 -103.87 60.44 -108.18
N CYS A 6 -104.29 61.26 -107.21
CA CYS A 6 -103.53 62.40 -106.71
C CYS A 6 -102.33 61.93 -105.85
N THR A 7 -101.28 62.74 -105.73
CA THR A 7 -100.08 62.37 -104.95
C THR A 7 -100.39 62.06 -103.49
N LEU A 8 -101.24 62.88 -102.86
CA LEU A 8 -101.72 62.65 -101.50
C LEU A 8 -102.57 61.37 -101.43
N GLY A 9 -103.48 61.15 -102.39
CA GLY A 9 -104.28 59.93 -102.46
C GLY A 9 -103.46 58.64 -102.66
N ARG A 10 -102.43 58.70 -103.51
CA ARG A 10 -101.49 57.58 -103.71
C ARG A 10 -100.72 57.25 -102.44
N TRP A 11 -100.27 58.26 -101.70
CA TRP A 11 -99.60 58.07 -100.42
C TRP A 11 -100.55 57.53 -99.33
N LEU A 12 -101.74 58.11 -99.19
CA LEU A 12 -102.76 57.66 -98.22
C LEU A 12 -103.09 56.18 -98.39
N HIS A 13 -103.06 55.65 -99.60
CA HIS A 13 -103.32 54.24 -99.88
C HIS A 13 -102.06 53.39 -100.06
N SER A 14 -100.86 53.95 -99.87
CA SER A 14 -99.62 53.19 -100.03
C SER A 14 -99.35 52.29 -98.83
N ALA A 15 -98.50 51.28 -99.05
CA ALA A 15 -98.00 50.43 -97.97
C ALA A 15 -97.22 51.24 -96.92
N GLU A 16 -96.57 52.35 -97.31
CA GLU A 16 -95.82 53.20 -96.38
C GLU A 16 -96.74 53.90 -95.36
N ALA A 17 -97.87 54.46 -95.79
CA ALA A 17 -98.82 55.09 -94.86
C ALA A 17 -99.44 54.07 -93.89
N GLN A 18 -99.71 52.84 -94.35
CA GLN A 18 -100.17 51.76 -93.47
C GLN A 18 -99.10 51.31 -92.47
N GLN A 19 -97.84 51.22 -92.90
CA GLN A 19 -96.73 50.87 -92.01
C GLN A 19 -96.49 51.96 -90.96
N LEU A 20 -96.56 53.23 -91.36
CA LEU A 20 -96.42 54.37 -90.46
C LEU A 20 -97.51 54.36 -89.39
N SER A 21 -98.76 54.09 -89.79
CA SER A 21 -99.91 53.94 -88.90
C SER A 21 -99.74 52.79 -87.89
N ARG A 22 -99.23 51.63 -88.33
CA ARG A 22 -98.96 50.49 -87.42
C ARG A 22 -97.85 50.79 -86.43
N LYS A 23 -96.80 51.51 -86.86
CA LYS A 23 -95.62 51.79 -86.04
C LYS A 23 -95.87 52.89 -85.00
N TYR A 24 -96.75 53.84 -85.32
CA TYR A 24 -97.07 54.97 -84.45
C TYR A 24 -98.59 55.13 -84.32
N PRO A 25 -99.19 54.52 -83.26
CA PRO A 25 -100.64 54.52 -83.07
C PRO A 25 -101.34 55.90 -83.13
N PRO A 26 -100.74 57.01 -82.63
CA PRO A 26 -101.36 58.34 -82.75
C PRO A 26 -101.51 58.83 -84.20
N ILE A 27 -100.54 58.53 -85.08
CA ILE A 27 -100.57 58.94 -86.49
C ILE A 27 -101.68 58.21 -87.25
N ALA A 28 -101.97 56.96 -86.88
CA ALA A 28 -103.00 56.15 -87.54
C ALA A 28 -104.36 56.86 -87.55
N SER A 29 -104.76 57.45 -86.40
CA SER A 29 -106.03 58.18 -86.28
C SER A 29 -106.08 59.43 -87.18
N TRP A 30 -104.97 60.17 -87.30
CA TRP A 30 -104.92 61.37 -88.14
C TRP A 30 -104.89 61.05 -89.63
N ILE A 31 -104.20 59.98 -90.05
CA ILE A 31 -104.25 59.50 -91.44
C ILE A 31 -105.66 59.04 -91.79
N GLU A 32 -106.35 58.35 -90.87
CA GLU A 32 -107.72 57.90 -91.11
C GLU A 32 -108.70 59.08 -91.32
N GLN A 33 -108.53 60.16 -90.55
CA GLN A 33 -109.33 61.39 -90.68
C GLN A 33 -109.14 62.12 -92.01
N LEU A 34 -108.08 61.83 -92.78
CA LEU A 34 -107.83 62.45 -94.08
C LEU A 34 -108.60 61.82 -95.23
N TYR A 35 -108.99 60.54 -95.15
CA TYR A 35 -109.60 59.84 -96.29
C TYR A 35 -110.91 60.48 -96.75
N GLN A 36 -111.83 60.73 -95.82
CA GLN A 36 -113.19 61.18 -96.17
C GLN A 36 -113.22 62.63 -96.68
N PRO A 37 -112.59 63.62 -96.01
CA PRO A 37 -112.56 65.00 -96.50
C PRO A 37 -111.84 65.12 -97.85
N HIS A 38 -110.76 64.36 -98.06
CA HIS A 38 -110.02 64.32 -99.32
C HIS A 38 -110.89 63.78 -100.47
N ALA A 39 -111.60 62.67 -100.26
CA ALA A 39 -112.51 62.11 -101.27
C ALA A 39 -113.66 63.09 -101.60
N LEU A 40 -114.23 63.73 -100.58
CA LEU A 40 -115.29 64.74 -100.76
C LEU A 40 -114.80 65.99 -101.48
N LEU A 41 -113.54 66.40 -101.27
CA LEU A 41 -112.92 67.49 -102.02
C LEU A 41 -112.91 67.17 -103.52
N HIS A 42 -112.47 65.97 -103.91
CA HIS A 42 -112.50 65.54 -105.30
C HIS A 42 -113.93 65.42 -105.87
N ALA A 43 -114.88 64.94 -105.07
CA ALA A 43 -116.29 64.88 -105.46
C ALA A 43 -116.89 66.28 -105.69
N SER A 44 -116.56 67.24 -104.82
CA SER A 44 -116.99 68.63 -104.97
C SER A 44 -116.38 69.27 -106.21
N ALA A 45 -115.10 69.01 -106.52
CA ALA A 45 -114.46 69.46 -107.76
C ALA A 45 -115.14 68.87 -109.01
N ALA A 46 -115.55 67.60 -108.98
CA ALA A 46 -116.29 66.98 -110.08
C ALA A 46 -117.67 67.63 -110.29
N LYS A 47 -118.40 67.92 -109.21
CA LYS A 47 -119.71 68.61 -109.26
C LYS A 47 -119.58 70.05 -109.76
N ILE A 48 -118.56 70.78 -109.32
CA ILE A 48 -118.24 72.13 -109.83
C ILE A 48 -118.02 72.07 -111.33
N ASN A 49 -117.23 71.11 -111.81
CA ASN A 49 -116.92 70.96 -113.23
C ASN A 49 -118.18 70.62 -114.05
N GLN A 50 -119.12 69.83 -113.49
CA GLN A 50 -120.39 69.50 -114.12
C GLN A 50 -121.34 70.71 -114.18
N ALA A 51 -121.42 71.51 -113.11
CA ALA A 51 -122.22 72.73 -113.06
C ALA A 51 -121.71 73.81 -114.05
N LEU A 52 -120.38 73.95 -114.18
CA LEU A 52 -119.77 74.85 -115.16
C LEU A 52 -120.07 74.40 -116.61
N LYS A 53 -120.02 73.09 -116.90
CA LYS A 53 -120.40 72.56 -118.22
C LYS A 53 -121.87 72.80 -118.57
N ALA A 54 -122.76 72.86 -117.57
CA ALA A 54 -124.17 73.19 -117.74
C ALA A 54 -124.45 74.71 -117.85
N GLY A 55 -123.41 75.55 -117.87
CA GLY A 55 -123.52 77.02 -117.95
C GLY A 55 -123.99 77.69 -116.64
N ASN A 56 -124.19 76.94 -115.56
CA ASN A 56 -124.70 77.46 -114.28
C ASN A 56 -123.54 77.83 -113.34
N VAL A 57 -122.94 78.99 -113.59
CA VAL A 57 -121.76 79.49 -112.84
C VAL A 57 -122.09 79.76 -111.37
N THR A 58 -123.30 80.24 -111.06
CA THR A 58 -123.72 80.53 -109.68
C THR A 58 -123.73 79.27 -108.81
N LEU A 59 -124.23 78.16 -109.36
CA LEU A 59 -124.21 76.86 -108.68
C LEU A 59 -122.77 76.36 -108.45
N ALA A 60 -121.90 76.51 -109.43
CA ALA A 60 -120.49 76.14 -109.31
C ALA A 60 -119.77 76.95 -108.20
N GLN A 61 -120.03 78.26 -108.12
CA GLN A 61 -119.46 79.13 -107.10
C GLN A 61 -119.93 78.75 -105.68
N ASN A 62 -121.22 78.39 -105.54
CA ASN A 62 -121.79 77.96 -104.27
C ASN A 62 -121.13 76.65 -103.79
N ILE A 63 -120.99 75.66 -104.68
CA ILE A 63 -120.32 74.40 -104.36
C ILE A 63 -118.85 74.64 -103.98
N PHE A 64 -118.15 75.55 -104.66
CA PHE A 64 -116.77 75.91 -104.31
C PHE A 64 -116.67 76.51 -102.90
N ASN A 65 -117.48 77.52 -102.60
CA ASN A 65 -117.41 78.24 -101.34
C ASN A 65 -117.90 77.41 -100.15
N ASN A 66 -118.98 76.63 -100.32
CA ASN A 66 -119.63 75.93 -99.22
C ASN A 66 -119.20 74.47 -99.06
N GLN A 67 -118.66 73.83 -100.10
CA GLN A 67 -118.21 72.43 -100.04
C GLN A 67 -116.71 72.34 -100.24
N ALA A 68 -116.21 72.71 -101.42
CA ALA A 68 -114.81 72.46 -101.78
C ALA A 68 -113.82 73.13 -100.82
N LYS A 69 -114.04 74.41 -100.47
CA LYS A 69 -113.16 75.13 -99.54
C LYS A 69 -113.12 74.48 -98.15
N SER A 70 -114.27 74.03 -97.64
CA SER A 70 -114.35 73.36 -96.34
C SER A 70 -113.64 72.00 -96.35
N HIS A 71 -113.85 71.20 -97.40
CA HIS A 71 -113.19 69.91 -97.54
C HIS A 71 -111.66 70.05 -97.71
N ALA A 72 -111.20 71.08 -98.43
CA ALA A 72 -109.78 71.39 -98.56
C ALA A 72 -109.15 71.76 -97.21
N GLN A 73 -109.79 72.63 -96.44
CA GLN A 73 -109.29 73.01 -95.12
C GLN A 73 -109.17 71.81 -94.19
N LYS A 74 -110.21 70.97 -94.10
CA LYS A 74 -110.17 69.75 -93.26
C LYS A 74 -109.07 68.77 -93.67
N THR A 75 -108.75 68.71 -94.96
CA THR A 75 -107.65 67.86 -95.46
C THR A 75 -106.29 68.45 -95.08
N LEU A 76 -106.14 69.78 -95.08
CA LEU A 76 -104.91 70.44 -94.63
C LEU A 76 -104.71 70.34 -93.12
N ASP A 77 -105.76 70.51 -92.32
CA ASP A 77 -105.68 70.42 -90.85
C ASP A 77 -105.19 69.03 -90.39
N GLY A 78 -105.64 67.96 -91.08
CA GLY A 78 -105.17 66.60 -90.82
C GLY A 78 -103.70 66.39 -91.21
N LEU A 79 -103.20 67.07 -92.25
CA LEU A 79 -101.78 67.03 -92.63
C LEU A 79 -100.90 67.81 -91.65
N ASP A 80 -101.36 68.98 -91.20
CA ASP A 80 -100.65 69.80 -90.21
C ASP A 80 -100.50 69.07 -88.87
N SER A 81 -101.52 68.29 -88.48
CA SER A 81 -101.47 67.45 -87.28
C SER A 81 -100.34 66.40 -87.35
N ILE A 82 -100.16 65.78 -88.52
CA ILE A 82 -99.08 64.79 -88.76
C ILE A 82 -97.70 65.47 -88.76
N ILE A 83 -97.58 66.65 -89.38
CA ILE A 83 -96.32 67.40 -89.46
C ILE A 83 -95.88 67.85 -88.06
N ASN A 84 -96.79 68.41 -87.26
CA ASN A 84 -96.45 68.95 -85.95
C ASN A 84 -95.94 67.87 -84.98
N TRP A 85 -96.55 66.69 -85.00
CA TRP A 85 -96.07 65.54 -84.23
C TRP A 85 -94.65 65.11 -84.63
N ASN A 86 -94.35 65.10 -85.93
CA ASN A 86 -93.02 64.72 -86.41
C ASN A 86 -91.94 65.71 -85.95
N ASN A 87 -92.27 67.01 -85.93
CA ASN A 87 -91.36 68.05 -85.44
C ASN A 87 -91.08 67.92 -83.93
N GLN A 88 -92.10 67.66 -83.10
CA GLN A 88 -91.90 67.42 -81.67
C GLN A 88 -91.03 66.20 -81.38
N ARG A 89 -91.15 65.14 -82.19
CA ARG A 89 -90.33 63.92 -82.05
C ARG A 89 -88.86 64.18 -82.34
N LEU A 90 -88.56 64.99 -83.35
CA LEU A 90 -87.18 65.36 -83.71
C LEU A 90 -86.53 66.21 -82.61
N ASP A 91 -87.27 67.14 -81.99
CA ASP A 91 -86.76 68.00 -80.91
C ASP A 91 -86.49 67.21 -79.62
N ALA A 92 -87.33 66.22 -79.31
CA ALA A 92 -87.10 65.29 -78.19
C ALA A 92 -85.83 64.43 -78.38
N MET A 93 -85.52 64.02 -79.62
CA MET A 93 -84.29 63.27 -79.91
C MET A 93 -83.03 64.15 -79.79
N ALA A 94 -83.08 65.43 -80.18
CA ALA A 94 -81.96 66.35 -80.01
C ALA A 94 -81.61 66.62 -78.53
N LYS A 95 -82.61 66.70 -77.64
CA LYS A 95 -82.38 66.84 -76.19
C LYS A 95 -81.76 65.58 -75.57
N ALA A 96 -82.13 64.39 -76.04
CA ALA A 96 -81.53 63.14 -75.56
C ALA A 96 -80.04 63.03 -75.92
N ASP A 97 -79.67 63.46 -77.13
CA ASP A 97 -78.28 63.44 -77.61
C ASP A 97 -77.38 64.44 -76.86
N SER A 98 -77.93 65.60 -76.49
CA SER A 98 -77.24 66.59 -75.65
C SER A 98 -76.95 66.09 -74.22
N ILE A 99 -77.86 65.34 -73.60
CA ILE A 99 -77.64 64.75 -72.26
C ILE A 99 -76.54 63.69 -72.32
N TYR A 100 -76.57 62.83 -73.34
CA TYR A 100 -75.57 61.78 -73.52
C TYR A 100 -74.15 62.35 -73.72
N SER A 101 -74.04 63.38 -74.55
CA SER A 101 -72.74 64.01 -74.87
C SER A 101 -72.21 64.89 -73.74
N ASN A 102 -73.04 65.73 -73.11
CA ASN A 102 -72.55 66.74 -72.16
C ASN A 102 -72.57 66.29 -70.69
N VAL A 103 -73.35 65.27 -70.34
CA VAL A 103 -73.47 64.80 -68.95
C VAL A 103 -72.90 63.40 -68.81
N THR A 104 -73.36 62.47 -69.64
CA THR A 104 -73.04 61.05 -69.44
C THR A 104 -71.57 60.73 -69.74
N LEU A 105 -71.02 61.20 -70.86
CA LEU A 105 -69.61 60.97 -71.22
C LEU A 105 -68.60 61.55 -70.19
N PRO A 106 -68.69 62.82 -69.75
CA PRO A 106 -67.74 63.36 -68.77
C PRO A 106 -67.86 62.73 -67.37
N VAL A 107 -69.06 62.30 -66.96
CA VAL A 107 -69.23 61.57 -65.68
C VAL A 107 -68.59 60.18 -65.75
N ILE A 108 -68.65 59.51 -66.90
CA ILE A 108 -67.95 58.22 -67.11
C ILE A 108 -66.42 58.43 -67.07
N ASP A 109 -65.91 59.54 -67.62
CA ASP A 109 -64.48 59.86 -67.57
C ASP A 109 -64.01 60.19 -66.15
N GLN A 110 -64.80 60.95 -65.38
CA GLN A 110 -64.54 61.17 -63.95
C GLN A 110 -64.54 59.87 -63.15
N LEU A 111 -65.48 58.96 -63.43
CA LEU A 111 -65.54 57.65 -62.77
C LEU A 111 -64.32 56.79 -63.11
N SER A 112 -63.86 56.82 -64.36
CA SER A 112 -62.61 56.19 -64.80
C SER A 112 -61.40 56.75 -64.06
N HIS A 113 -61.32 58.08 -63.90
CA HIS A 113 -60.23 58.73 -63.18
C HIS A 113 -60.20 58.36 -61.70
N LEU A 114 -61.35 58.39 -61.02
CA LEU A 114 -61.50 57.97 -59.61
C LEU A 114 -61.17 56.49 -59.40
N PHE A 115 -61.56 55.62 -60.34
CA PHE A 115 -61.21 54.20 -60.28
C PHE A 115 -59.69 53.99 -60.42
N ASN A 116 -59.04 54.72 -61.32
CA ASN A 116 -57.58 54.65 -61.48
C ASN A 116 -56.84 55.20 -60.25
N GLU A 117 -57.37 56.24 -59.61
CA GLU A 117 -56.82 56.79 -58.37
C GLU A 117 -56.94 55.80 -57.21
N LEU A 118 -58.09 55.14 -57.06
CA LEU A 118 -58.31 54.08 -56.06
C LEU A 118 -57.39 52.87 -56.32
N ILE A 119 -57.21 52.47 -57.58
CA ILE A 119 -56.29 51.38 -57.95
C ILE A 119 -54.84 51.76 -57.61
N ASN A 120 -54.43 53.01 -57.82
CA ASN A 120 -53.09 53.47 -57.48
C ASN A 120 -52.87 53.57 -55.97
N GLU A 121 -53.83 54.09 -55.19
CA GLU A 121 -53.73 54.09 -53.72
C GLU A 121 -53.69 52.67 -53.14
N THR A 122 -54.55 51.77 -53.62
CA THR A 122 -54.55 50.37 -53.17
C THR A 122 -53.24 49.67 -53.55
N ARG A 123 -52.67 49.95 -54.72
CA ARG A 123 -51.36 49.43 -55.13
C ARG A 123 -50.22 49.94 -54.25
N LEU A 124 -50.20 51.24 -53.93
CA LEU A 124 -49.21 51.85 -53.02
C LEU A 124 -49.35 51.32 -51.59
N ALA A 125 -50.57 51.09 -51.09
CA ALA A 125 -50.82 50.50 -49.79
C ALA A 125 -50.37 49.03 -49.72
N ILE A 126 -50.60 48.24 -50.78
CA ILE A 126 -50.12 46.86 -50.90
C ILE A 126 -48.59 46.81 -51.00
N GLU A 127 -47.96 47.71 -51.75
CA GLU A 127 -46.50 47.77 -51.86
C GLU A 127 -45.85 48.17 -50.53
N LYS A 128 -46.44 49.13 -49.80
CA LYS A 128 -46.02 49.49 -48.44
C LYS A 128 -46.21 48.34 -47.46
N SER A 129 -47.35 47.66 -47.48
CA SER A 129 -47.63 46.49 -46.63
C SER A 129 -46.71 45.31 -46.96
N ASN A 130 -46.41 45.05 -48.22
CA ASN A 130 -45.46 44.00 -48.62
C ASN A 130 -44.04 44.32 -48.19
N ASN A 131 -43.61 45.60 -48.27
CA ASN A 131 -42.33 46.02 -47.72
C ASN A 131 -42.29 45.90 -46.19
N GLU A 132 -43.36 46.24 -45.47
CA GLU A 132 -43.41 46.04 -44.01
C GLU A 132 -43.39 44.55 -43.62
N VAL A 133 -44.12 43.69 -44.34
CA VAL A 133 -44.13 42.23 -44.10
C VAL A 133 -42.78 41.60 -44.44
N THR A 134 -42.13 42.00 -45.54
CA THR A 134 -40.80 41.48 -45.91
C THR A 134 -39.70 41.97 -44.98
N VAL A 135 -39.75 43.23 -44.54
CA VAL A 135 -38.82 43.80 -43.54
C VAL A 135 -39.01 43.13 -42.18
N ASN A 136 -40.26 42.92 -41.73
CA ASN A 136 -40.53 42.22 -40.47
C ASN A 136 -40.14 40.74 -40.56
N ALA A 137 -40.42 40.05 -41.66
CA ALA A 137 -39.96 38.69 -41.89
C ALA A 137 -38.42 38.58 -41.91
N ALA A 138 -37.73 39.56 -42.50
CA ALA A 138 -36.27 39.64 -42.49
C ALA A 138 -35.71 39.90 -41.07
N ARG A 139 -36.33 40.78 -40.28
CA ARG A 139 -35.98 41.03 -38.87
C ARG A 139 -36.22 39.79 -38.00
N THR A 140 -37.33 39.09 -38.18
CA THR A 140 -37.62 37.85 -37.42
C THR A 140 -36.62 36.75 -37.79
N LYS A 141 -36.34 36.54 -39.08
CA LYS A 141 -35.30 35.59 -39.53
C LYS A 141 -33.93 35.95 -38.98
N SER A 142 -33.52 37.23 -39.03
CA SER A 142 -32.21 37.63 -38.49
C SER A 142 -32.13 37.46 -36.98
N SER A 143 -33.18 37.79 -36.23
CA SER A 143 -33.23 37.58 -34.78
C SER A 143 -33.09 36.10 -34.40
N LEU A 144 -33.81 35.19 -35.08
CA LEU A 144 -33.73 33.75 -34.86
C LEU A 144 -32.33 33.20 -35.14
N ILE A 145 -31.72 33.63 -36.25
CA ILE A 145 -30.34 33.25 -36.59
C ILE A 145 -29.37 33.73 -35.51
N ILE A 146 -29.49 34.97 -35.05
CA ILE A 146 -28.62 35.55 -34.01
C ILE A 146 -28.77 34.78 -32.69
N THR A 147 -30.00 34.55 -32.20
CA THR A 147 -30.21 33.77 -30.96
C THR A 147 -29.66 32.34 -31.05
N THR A 148 -29.85 31.68 -32.19
CA THR A 148 -29.31 30.33 -32.41
C THR A 148 -27.78 30.34 -32.40
N LEU A 149 -27.16 31.33 -33.04
CA LEU A 149 -25.71 31.54 -33.01
C LEU A 149 -25.19 31.81 -31.59
N ILE A 150 -25.91 32.61 -30.80
CA ILE A 150 -25.55 32.88 -29.40
C ILE A 150 -25.60 31.59 -28.57
N VAL A 151 -26.66 30.79 -28.68
CA VAL A 151 -26.77 29.53 -27.93
C VAL A 151 -25.70 28.53 -28.37
N LEU A 152 -25.43 28.40 -29.67
CA LEU A 152 -24.38 27.54 -30.19
C LEU A 152 -22.99 27.98 -29.72
N THR A 153 -22.71 29.28 -29.75
CA THR A 153 -21.43 29.82 -29.27
C THR A 153 -21.28 29.67 -27.77
N LEU A 154 -22.31 29.91 -26.96
CA LEU A 154 -22.27 29.69 -25.52
C LEU A 154 -22.06 28.22 -25.18
N SER A 155 -22.74 27.31 -25.89
CA SER A 155 -22.61 25.87 -25.71
C SER A 155 -21.20 25.39 -26.07
N LEU A 156 -20.64 25.90 -27.18
CA LEU A 156 -19.27 25.60 -27.60
C LEU A 156 -18.24 26.15 -26.60
N LEU A 157 -18.40 27.39 -26.13
CA LEU A 157 -17.52 27.99 -25.12
C LEU A 157 -17.58 27.24 -23.79
N SER A 158 -18.77 26.83 -23.34
CA SER A 158 -18.95 26.01 -22.15
C SER A 158 -18.29 24.64 -22.30
N ALA A 159 -18.50 23.96 -23.43
CA ALA A 159 -17.89 22.66 -23.71
C ALA A 159 -16.34 22.74 -23.74
N ILE A 160 -15.79 23.80 -24.33
CA ILE A 160 -14.34 24.06 -24.34
C ILE A 160 -13.85 24.38 -22.92
N PHE A 161 -14.56 25.23 -22.17
CA PHE A 161 -14.21 25.60 -20.79
C PHE A 161 -14.17 24.38 -19.87
N PHE A 162 -15.22 23.56 -19.85
CA PHE A 162 -15.26 22.34 -19.03
C PHE A 162 -14.24 21.30 -19.49
N SER A 163 -14.04 21.10 -20.81
CA SER A 163 -13.01 20.20 -21.31
C SER A 163 -11.62 20.62 -20.86
N LEU A 164 -11.29 21.91 -20.94
CA LEU A 164 -10.00 22.43 -20.49
C LEU A 164 -9.85 22.37 -18.96
N TYR A 165 -10.93 22.64 -18.22
CA TYR A 165 -10.96 22.54 -16.77
C TYR A 165 -10.69 21.11 -16.30
N PHE A 166 -11.48 20.13 -16.76
CA PHE A 166 -11.31 18.73 -16.37
C PHE A 166 -9.99 18.15 -16.86
N TYR A 167 -9.59 18.41 -18.12
CA TYR A 167 -8.33 17.91 -18.67
C TYR A 167 -7.13 18.36 -17.84
N LYS A 168 -7.10 19.63 -17.43
CA LYS A 168 -6.01 20.18 -16.61
C LYS A 168 -5.99 19.55 -15.20
N HIS A 169 -7.13 19.48 -14.53
CA HIS A 169 -7.18 19.05 -13.14
C HIS A 169 -7.06 17.53 -12.97
N ILE A 170 -7.75 16.74 -13.78
CA ILE A 170 -7.60 15.27 -13.81
C ILE A 170 -6.19 14.91 -14.28
N GLY A 171 -5.67 15.59 -15.31
CA GLY A 171 -4.29 15.39 -15.77
C GLY A 171 -3.26 15.61 -14.67
N GLN A 172 -3.47 16.58 -13.77
CA GLN A 172 -2.59 16.77 -12.61
C GLN A 172 -2.72 15.62 -11.61
N ARG A 173 -3.94 15.15 -11.28
CA ARG A 173 -4.12 14.02 -10.35
C ARG A 173 -3.51 12.73 -10.88
N VAL A 174 -3.61 12.49 -12.18
CA VAL A 174 -2.94 11.36 -12.86
C VAL A 174 -1.41 11.49 -12.77
N LYS A 175 -0.85 12.70 -12.93
CA LYS A 175 0.58 12.93 -12.72
C LYS A 175 1.00 12.65 -11.27
N ASP A 176 0.24 13.15 -10.30
CA ASP A 176 0.51 12.93 -8.88
C ASP A 176 0.50 11.44 -8.53
N ALA A 177 -0.51 10.69 -9.01
CA ALA A 177 -0.59 9.24 -8.86
C ALA A 177 0.58 8.52 -9.56
N LYS A 178 0.98 8.97 -10.76
CA LYS A 178 2.13 8.42 -11.49
C LYS A 178 3.45 8.68 -10.74
N THR A 179 3.60 9.84 -10.11
CA THR A 179 4.77 10.16 -9.27
C THR A 179 4.84 9.22 -8.06
N ILE A 180 3.72 9.00 -7.37
CA ILE A 180 3.66 8.03 -6.25
C ILE A 180 3.97 6.61 -6.75
N ALA A 181 3.37 6.20 -7.87
CA ALA A 181 3.59 4.88 -8.47
C ALA A 181 5.01 4.66 -8.98
N GLN A 182 5.76 5.73 -9.28
CA GLN A 182 7.20 5.69 -9.61
C GLN A 182 8.09 5.70 -8.36
N GLY A 183 7.51 5.64 -7.16
CA GLY A 183 8.22 5.62 -5.90
C GLY A 183 8.63 6.99 -5.36
N ASP A 184 8.35 8.11 -6.05
CA ASP A 184 8.69 9.44 -5.53
C ASP A 184 7.66 9.92 -4.51
N LEU A 185 7.95 9.67 -3.24
CA LEU A 185 7.13 10.08 -2.12
C LEU A 185 7.55 11.44 -1.56
N THR A 186 8.51 12.15 -2.15
CA THR A 186 9.01 13.43 -1.64
C THR A 186 8.12 14.61 -2.01
N ARG A 187 7.36 14.49 -3.11
CA ARG A 187 6.48 15.52 -3.64
C ARG A 187 5.09 15.45 -3.01
N SER A 188 4.68 16.51 -2.31
CA SER A 188 3.33 16.62 -1.77
C SER A 188 2.29 16.82 -2.86
N VAL A 189 1.13 16.19 -2.71
CA VAL A 189 -0.02 16.40 -3.58
C VAL A 189 -0.75 17.67 -3.16
N ALA A 190 -0.79 18.68 -4.04
CA ALA A 190 -1.44 19.95 -3.73
C ALA A 190 -2.97 19.80 -3.67
N VAL A 191 -3.57 20.15 -2.53
CA VAL A 191 -5.03 20.17 -2.31
C VAL A 191 -5.49 21.63 -2.22
N ARG A 192 -6.10 22.15 -3.30
CA ARG A 192 -6.63 23.52 -3.34
C ARG A 192 -8.14 23.59 -3.59
N GLN A 193 -8.76 22.48 -4.02
CA GLN A 193 -10.15 22.42 -4.43
C GLN A 193 -11.03 21.88 -3.30
N LYS A 194 -12.32 22.25 -3.32
CA LYS A 194 -13.35 21.78 -2.37
C LYS A 194 -14.41 20.88 -3.02
N ASP A 195 -14.14 20.41 -4.24
CA ASP A 195 -14.97 19.49 -5.01
C ASP A 195 -14.43 18.04 -4.89
N GLU A 196 -15.01 17.11 -5.64
CA GLU A 196 -14.63 15.70 -5.67
C GLU A 196 -13.17 15.49 -6.12
N LEU A 197 -12.62 16.39 -6.94
CA LEU A 197 -11.20 16.36 -7.32
C LEU A 197 -10.29 16.77 -6.16
N GLY A 198 -10.76 17.67 -5.30
CA GLY A 198 -10.15 18.00 -4.02
C GLY A 198 -10.14 16.83 -3.03
N ASP A 199 -11.21 16.03 -2.99
CA ASP A 199 -11.27 14.80 -2.18
C ASP A 199 -10.29 13.74 -2.69
N LEU A 200 -10.26 13.51 -4.01
CA LEU A 200 -9.26 12.62 -4.62
C LEU A 200 -7.83 13.08 -4.30
N ALA A 201 -7.56 14.38 -4.37
CA ALA A 201 -6.27 14.95 -4.00
C ALA A 201 -5.88 14.67 -2.54
N ARG A 202 -6.82 14.80 -1.61
CA ARG A 202 -6.60 14.49 -0.18
C ARG A 202 -6.29 13.03 0.04
N SER A 203 -7.04 12.13 -0.60
CA SER A 203 -6.81 10.69 -0.51
C SER A 203 -5.44 10.29 -1.07
N LEU A 204 -5.02 10.86 -2.21
CA LEU A 204 -3.68 10.65 -2.76
C LEU A 204 -2.57 11.16 -1.82
N GLU A 205 -2.75 12.33 -1.20
CA GLU A 205 -1.77 12.85 -0.22
C GLU A 205 -1.69 11.98 1.03
N GLN A 206 -2.82 11.50 1.54
CA GLN A 206 -2.86 10.58 2.68
C GLN A 206 -2.16 9.25 2.36
N MET A 207 -2.43 8.69 1.18
CA MET A 207 -1.75 7.47 0.69
C MET A 207 -0.25 7.70 0.58
N ARG A 208 0.20 8.81 -0.02
CA ARG A 208 1.62 9.18 -0.11
C ARG A 208 2.26 9.29 1.27
N LYS A 209 1.62 9.98 2.22
CA LYS A 209 2.11 10.12 3.60
C LYS A 209 2.27 8.77 4.28
N LYS A 210 1.27 7.89 4.17
CA LYS A 210 1.31 6.57 4.80
C LYS A 210 2.36 5.65 4.18
N LEU A 211 2.52 5.67 2.86
CA LEU A 211 3.62 4.95 2.21
C LEU A 211 4.98 5.50 2.67
N ASN A 212 5.13 6.83 2.78
CA ASN A 212 6.38 7.45 3.22
C ASN A 212 6.73 7.05 4.66
N GLU A 213 5.75 7.03 5.56
CA GLU A 213 5.88 6.56 6.95
C GLU A 213 6.27 5.08 7.02
N ILE A 214 5.59 4.20 6.27
CA ILE A 214 5.87 2.76 6.25
C ILE A 214 7.29 2.49 5.73
N ILE A 215 7.67 3.10 4.60
CA ILE A 215 9.02 2.94 4.03
C ILE A 215 10.09 3.50 4.98
N GLY A 216 9.84 4.65 5.61
CA GLY A 216 10.74 5.21 6.63
C GLY A 216 10.95 4.25 7.81
N ASN A 217 9.88 3.64 8.32
CA ASN A 217 9.96 2.65 9.39
C ASN A 217 10.72 1.38 8.96
N ILE A 218 10.56 0.93 7.71
CA ILE A 218 11.30 -0.22 7.17
C ILE A 218 12.80 0.10 7.10
N ILE A 219 13.19 1.29 6.64
CA ILE A 219 14.60 1.71 6.57
C ILE A 219 15.23 1.74 7.97
N VAL A 220 14.53 2.32 8.95
CA VAL A 220 15.00 2.34 10.35
C VAL A 220 15.10 0.93 10.93
N GLY A 221 14.10 0.09 10.65
CA GLY A 221 14.08 -1.32 11.07
C GLY A 221 15.25 -2.12 10.49
N ALA A 222 15.49 -2.01 9.18
CA ALA A 222 16.63 -2.62 8.51
C ALA A 222 17.96 -2.18 9.15
N LYS A 223 18.18 -0.87 9.30
CA LYS A 223 19.40 -0.36 9.96
C LYS A 223 19.60 -0.92 11.39
N THR A 224 18.51 -1.12 12.12
CA THR A 224 18.54 -1.74 13.46
C THR A 224 18.95 -3.21 13.39
N ILE A 225 18.37 -3.97 12.45
CA ILE A 225 18.73 -5.38 12.20
C ILE A 225 20.22 -5.49 11.81
N TYR A 226 20.71 -4.66 10.90
CA TYR A 226 22.13 -4.63 10.52
C TYR A 226 23.04 -4.37 11.72
N SER A 227 22.67 -3.40 12.57
CA SER A 227 23.47 -3.07 13.75
C SER A 227 23.47 -4.23 14.76
N ALA A 228 22.31 -4.89 14.94
CA ALA A 228 22.18 -6.07 15.80
C ALA A 228 22.97 -7.27 15.25
N GLY A 229 22.91 -7.53 13.94
CA GLY A 229 23.71 -8.56 13.28
C GLY A 229 25.20 -8.33 13.49
N ASN A 230 25.70 -7.11 13.27
CA ASN A 230 27.11 -6.78 13.51
C ASN A 230 27.54 -6.95 14.99
N GLN A 231 26.64 -6.64 15.94
CA GLN A 231 26.88 -6.87 17.36
C GLN A 231 26.94 -8.37 17.70
N ILE A 232 26.03 -9.17 17.13
CA ILE A 232 26.04 -10.63 17.29
C ILE A 232 27.34 -11.20 16.71
N ASN A 233 27.77 -10.75 15.53
CA ASN A 233 29.01 -11.19 14.89
C ASN A 233 30.27 -10.86 15.74
N THR A 234 30.28 -9.69 16.39
CA THR A 234 31.36 -9.34 17.31
C THR A 234 31.32 -10.21 18.56
N GLY A 235 30.12 -10.49 19.07
CA GLY A 235 29.90 -11.38 20.21
C GLY A 235 30.32 -12.82 19.93
N SER A 236 29.98 -13.36 18.76
CA SER A 236 30.37 -14.71 18.35
C SER A 236 31.88 -14.85 18.21
N GLN A 237 32.56 -13.86 17.62
CA GLN A 237 34.03 -13.87 17.57
C GLN A 237 34.65 -13.86 18.99
N GLY A 238 34.04 -13.11 19.92
CA GLY A 238 34.43 -13.14 21.33
C GLY A 238 34.28 -14.52 21.96
N ILE A 239 33.14 -15.19 21.73
CA ILE A 239 32.90 -16.56 22.22
C ILE A 239 33.92 -17.54 21.62
N ALA A 240 34.20 -17.46 20.31
CA ALA A 240 35.19 -18.32 19.66
C ALA A 240 36.59 -18.14 20.25
N ASN A 241 37.00 -16.90 20.53
CA ASN A 241 38.28 -16.63 21.18
C ASN A 241 38.33 -17.19 22.61
N SER A 242 37.27 -16.99 23.40
CA SER A 242 37.19 -17.56 24.75
C SER A 242 37.18 -19.09 24.74
N ALA A 243 36.52 -19.72 23.76
CA ALA A 243 36.56 -21.17 23.60
C ALA A 243 37.98 -21.68 23.31
N ASN A 244 38.75 -20.96 22.48
CA ASN A 244 40.16 -21.30 22.21
C ASN A 244 41.04 -21.14 23.47
N GLU A 245 40.88 -20.05 24.22
CA GLU A 245 41.62 -19.85 25.49
C GLU A 245 41.24 -20.92 26.54
N GLN A 246 39.97 -21.29 26.59
CA GLN A 246 39.47 -22.35 27.47
C GLN A 246 40.03 -23.72 27.07
N ALA A 247 40.12 -24.02 25.78
CA ALA A 247 40.72 -25.26 25.27
C ALA A 247 42.20 -25.37 25.69
N ALA A 248 42.99 -24.29 25.54
CA ALA A 248 44.37 -24.26 25.98
C ALA A 248 44.50 -24.47 27.51
N SER A 249 43.62 -23.85 28.29
CA SER A 249 43.58 -24.03 29.75
C SER A 249 43.23 -25.47 30.15
N ILE A 250 42.31 -26.10 29.41
CA ILE A 250 41.91 -27.50 29.61
C ILE A 250 43.08 -28.45 29.33
N GLU A 251 43.87 -28.22 28.28
CA GLU A 251 45.07 -29.01 27.99
C GLU A 251 46.11 -28.92 29.14
N GLU A 252 46.35 -27.72 29.68
CA GLU A 252 47.27 -27.50 30.79
C GLU A 252 46.79 -28.19 32.09
N ILE A 253 45.50 -28.06 32.41
CA ILE A 253 44.90 -28.74 33.57
C ILE A 253 44.97 -30.25 33.38
N SER A 254 44.65 -30.76 32.19
CA SER A 254 44.74 -32.21 31.89
C SER A 254 46.15 -32.74 32.12
N SER A 255 47.18 -32.03 31.62
CA SER A 255 48.58 -32.41 31.84
C SER A 255 48.95 -32.39 33.33
N SER A 256 48.51 -31.36 34.07
CA SER A 256 48.72 -31.25 35.51
C SER A 256 48.05 -32.39 36.29
N MET A 257 46.88 -32.85 35.83
CA MET A 257 46.17 -33.97 36.43
C MET A 257 46.83 -35.32 36.14
N GLU A 258 47.40 -35.52 34.95
CA GLU A 258 48.24 -36.69 34.66
C GLU A 258 49.47 -36.75 35.58
N GLU A 259 50.16 -35.62 35.77
CA GLU A 259 51.28 -35.52 36.70
C GLU A 259 50.84 -35.81 38.14
N THR A 260 49.70 -35.27 38.56
CA THR A 260 49.12 -35.51 39.90
C THR A 260 48.80 -36.99 40.12
N LEU A 261 48.23 -37.67 39.12
CA LEU A 261 47.96 -39.11 39.17
C LEU A 261 49.26 -39.92 39.29
N ALA A 262 50.29 -39.56 38.53
CA ALA A 262 51.61 -40.20 38.60
C ALA A 262 52.23 -40.04 39.99
N ASN A 263 52.23 -38.82 40.55
CA ASN A 263 52.78 -38.52 41.87
C ASN A 263 51.99 -39.21 43.00
N THR A 264 50.67 -39.27 42.89
CA THR A 264 49.80 -39.98 43.85
C THR A 264 50.08 -41.48 43.82
N SER A 265 50.23 -42.07 42.63
CA SER A 265 50.59 -43.47 42.45
C SER A 265 51.98 -43.80 43.02
N GLN A 266 52.96 -42.90 42.83
CA GLN A 266 54.28 -43.04 43.44
C GLN A 266 54.21 -42.98 44.98
N THR A 267 53.45 -42.02 45.52
CA THR A 267 53.26 -41.86 46.98
C THR A 267 52.62 -43.10 47.60
N TYR A 268 51.57 -43.64 46.96
CA TYR A 268 50.94 -44.90 47.35
C TYR A 268 51.96 -46.05 47.43
N ASN A 269 52.78 -46.22 46.39
CA ASN A 269 53.80 -47.27 46.35
C ASN A 269 54.92 -47.06 47.38
N HIS A 270 55.33 -45.81 47.63
CA HIS A 270 56.32 -45.49 48.66
C HIS A 270 55.79 -45.77 50.06
N ALA A 271 54.53 -45.45 50.33
CA ALA A 271 53.89 -45.75 51.61
C ALA A 271 53.78 -47.27 51.84
N LEU A 272 53.41 -48.06 50.82
CA LEU A 272 53.41 -49.53 50.91
C LEU A 272 54.79 -50.11 51.20
N LYS A 273 55.83 -49.65 50.49
CA LYS A 273 57.21 -50.10 50.75
C LYS A 273 57.70 -49.72 52.14
N THR A 274 57.36 -48.52 52.60
CA THR A 274 57.73 -48.03 53.94
C THR A 274 57.01 -48.84 55.03
N LYS A 275 55.73 -49.13 54.84
CA LYS A 275 54.95 -50.04 55.71
C LYS A 275 55.64 -51.40 55.82
N GLN A 276 55.95 -52.05 54.69
CA GLN A 276 56.61 -53.35 54.69
C GLN A 276 57.97 -53.30 55.41
N PHE A 277 58.76 -52.25 55.18
CA PHE A 277 60.03 -52.06 55.87
C PHE A 277 59.85 -51.93 57.39
N LEU A 278 58.84 -51.21 57.85
CA LEU A 278 58.52 -51.06 59.28
C LEU A 278 58.05 -52.37 59.91
N GLU A 279 57.25 -53.17 59.20
CA GLU A 279 56.85 -54.52 59.63
C GLU A 279 58.08 -55.45 59.79
N GLU A 280 59.00 -55.42 58.84
CA GLU A 280 60.27 -56.15 58.93
C GLU A 280 61.13 -55.65 60.10
N LEU A 281 61.16 -54.33 60.34
CA LEU A 281 61.90 -53.73 61.45
C LEU A 281 61.32 -54.16 62.80
N SER A 282 59.99 -54.18 62.94
CA SER A 282 59.28 -54.67 64.12
C SER A 282 59.67 -56.13 64.43
N SER A 283 59.70 -56.99 63.40
CA SER A 283 60.15 -58.38 63.53
C SER A 283 61.63 -58.49 63.96
N LYS A 284 62.51 -57.65 63.41
CA LYS A 284 63.94 -57.61 63.79
C LYS A 284 64.13 -57.17 65.24
N ILE A 285 63.36 -56.21 65.74
CA ILE A 285 63.40 -55.78 67.15
C ILE A 285 62.98 -56.92 68.08
N LYS A 286 61.90 -57.63 67.75
CA LYS A 286 61.47 -58.80 68.52
C LYS A 286 62.58 -59.86 68.61
N THR A 287 63.20 -60.18 67.47
CA THR A 287 64.32 -61.12 67.40
C THR A 287 65.54 -60.63 68.20
N SER A 288 65.84 -59.33 68.15
CA SER A 288 66.93 -58.70 68.92
C SER A 288 66.70 -58.82 70.43
N ASN A 289 65.46 -58.57 70.88
CA ASN A 289 65.05 -58.72 72.28
C ASN A 289 65.19 -60.17 72.78
N GLU A 290 64.82 -61.15 71.96
CA GLU A 290 64.98 -62.58 72.28
C GLU A 290 66.46 -62.95 72.43
N LYS A 291 67.32 -62.54 71.47
CA LYS A 291 68.76 -62.76 71.53
C LYS A 291 69.43 -62.06 72.71
N GLY A 292 69.02 -60.82 73.01
CA GLY A 292 69.48 -60.08 74.18
C GLY A 292 69.10 -60.78 75.48
N ALA A 293 67.88 -61.32 75.58
CA ALA A 293 67.46 -62.09 76.75
C ALA A 293 68.31 -63.36 76.96
N ILE A 294 68.63 -64.08 75.88
CA ILE A 294 69.52 -65.24 75.93
C ILE A 294 70.93 -64.83 76.41
N ALA A 295 71.50 -63.76 75.84
CA ALA A 295 72.82 -63.25 76.23
C ALA A 295 72.87 -62.88 77.73
N ARG A 296 71.83 -62.21 78.24
CA ARG A 296 71.69 -61.87 79.66
C ARG A 296 71.66 -63.11 80.56
N ILE A 297 70.89 -64.14 80.19
CA ILE A 297 70.82 -65.41 80.94
C ILE A 297 72.20 -66.09 80.96
N THR A 298 72.92 -66.08 79.84
CA THR A 298 74.28 -66.61 79.75
C THR A 298 75.23 -65.87 80.69
N LEU A 299 75.21 -64.54 80.71
CA LEU A 299 76.02 -63.74 81.65
C LEU A 299 75.65 -64.02 83.11
N GLN A 300 74.36 -64.18 83.44
CA GLN A 300 73.93 -64.58 84.78
C GLN A 300 74.49 -65.95 85.19
N ASN A 301 74.56 -66.90 84.25
CA ASN A 301 75.17 -68.20 84.49
C ASN A 301 76.69 -68.09 84.67
N ILE A 302 77.37 -67.21 83.92
CA ILE A 302 78.80 -66.92 84.11
C ILE A 302 79.05 -66.39 85.52
N VAL A 303 78.30 -65.38 85.98
CA VAL A 303 78.40 -64.84 87.35
C VAL A 303 78.27 -65.95 88.40
N LYS A 304 77.27 -66.83 88.26
CA LYS A 304 77.08 -67.96 89.18
C LYS A 304 78.28 -68.91 89.19
N ARG A 305 78.81 -69.27 88.01
CA ARG A 305 79.96 -70.19 87.89
C ARG A 305 81.24 -69.57 88.43
N ILE A 306 81.47 -68.29 88.16
CA ILE A 306 82.66 -67.57 88.62
C ILE A 306 82.61 -67.29 90.12
N SER A 307 81.42 -67.11 90.72
CA SER A 307 81.26 -67.10 92.18
C SER A 307 81.78 -68.39 92.82
N ILE A 308 81.52 -69.55 92.23
CA ILE A 308 82.04 -70.84 92.72
C ILE A 308 83.58 -70.88 92.58
N VAL A 309 84.14 -70.37 91.46
CA VAL A 309 85.60 -70.27 91.27
C VAL A 309 86.23 -69.36 92.33
N ASN A 310 85.59 -68.23 92.64
CA ASN A 310 86.03 -67.32 93.70
C ASN A 310 86.02 -68.00 95.08
N ASP A 311 85.00 -68.80 95.38
CA ASP A 311 84.94 -69.60 96.61
C ASP A 311 86.03 -70.68 96.68
N ILE A 312 86.28 -71.38 95.56
CA ILE A 312 87.38 -72.36 95.46
C ILE A 312 88.72 -71.67 95.68
N ALA A 313 88.95 -70.52 95.06
CA ALA A 313 90.17 -69.72 95.24
C ALA A 313 90.35 -69.30 96.71
N ARG A 314 89.29 -68.84 97.38
CA ARG A 314 89.31 -68.51 98.82
C ARG A 314 89.63 -69.74 99.69
N GLN A 315 88.99 -70.88 99.42
CA GLN A 315 89.28 -72.14 100.13
C GLN A 315 90.73 -72.59 99.93
N THR A 316 91.24 -72.48 98.69
CA THR A 316 92.62 -72.84 98.33
C THR A 316 93.62 -71.92 99.03
N ASN A 317 93.33 -70.62 99.10
CA ASN A 317 94.13 -69.65 99.84
C ASN A 317 94.21 -69.98 101.33
N LEU A 318 93.09 -70.38 101.95
CA LEU A 318 93.04 -70.82 103.35
C LEU A 318 93.81 -72.14 103.57
N LEU A 319 93.65 -73.12 102.68
CA LEU A 319 94.40 -74.38 102.74
C LEU A 319 95.92 -74.13 102.60
N ALA A 320 96.32 -73.26 101.67
CA ALA A 320 97.71 -72.88 101.46
C ALA A 320 98.29 -72.12 102.65
N LEU A 321 97.50 -71.25 103.29
CA LEU A 321 97.89 -70.57 104.53
C LEU A 321 98.12 -71.58 105.66
N ASN A 322 97.20 -72.52 105.86
CA ASN A 322 97.35 -73.58 106.87
C ASN A 322 98.58 -74.45 106.61
N ALA A 323 98.82 -74.81 105.34
CA ALA A 323 100.00 -75.55 104.91
C ALA A 323 101.31 -74.78 105.17
N ALA A 324 101.34 -73.47 104.91
CA ALA A 324 102.49 -72.62 105.19
C ALA A 324 102.79 -72.50 106.70
N VAL A 325 101.73 -72.42 107.53
CA VAL A 325 101.86 -72.41 109.00
C VAL A 325 102.44 -73.74 109.51
N GLU A 326 101.93 -74.88 109.05
CA GLU A 326 102.44 -76.19 109.47
C GLU A 326 103.87 -76.43 108.95
N ALA A 327 104.19 -75.97 107.75
CA ALA A 327 105.55 -75.98 107.20
C ALA A 327 106.53 -75.15 108.05
N SER A 328 106.09 -73.99 108.53
CA SER A 328 106.88 -73.16 109.45
C SER A 328 107.05 -73.84 110.81
N ARG A 329 106.06 -74.62 111.25
CA ARG A 329 106.09 -75.39 112.51
C ARG A 329 107.05 -76.58 112.46
N ALA A 330 107.25 -77.18 111.29
CA ALA A 330 108.19 -78.28 111.05
C ALA A 330 109.68 -77.85 110.95
N GLY A 331 109.99 -76.56 111.06
CA GLY A 331 111.36 -76.05 111.08
C GLY A 331 112.13 -76.30 109.76
N ASP A 332 113.38 -76.78 109.85
CA ASP A 332 114.25 -76.96 108.68
C ASP A 332 113.72 -77.97 107.65
N GLN A 333 112.96 -78.98 108.10
CA GLN A 333 112.37 -80.01 107.23
C GLN A 333 111.18 -79.48 106.41
N GLY A 334 110.57 -78.36 106.82
CA GLY A 334 109.39 -77.78 106.17
C GLY A 334 109.68 -76.67 105.16
N LYS A 335 110.94 -76.23 105.01
CA LYS A 335 111.33 -75.08 104.17
C LYS A 335 110.87 -75.20 102.71
N GLY A 336 111.05 -76.36 102.09
CA GLY A 336 110.62 -76.61 100.70
C GLY A 336 109.09 -76.57 100.54
N PHE A 337 108.36 -77.11 101.52
CA PHE A 337 106.89 -77.13 101.52
C PHE A 337 106.30 -75.72 101.74
N SER A 338 106.95 -74.90 102.56
CA SER A 338 106.55 -73.50 102.81
C SER A 338 106.61 -72.63 101.54
N VAL A 339 107.62 -72.84 100.69
CA VAL A 339 107.74 -72.14 99.39
C VAL A 339 106.58 -72.54 98.46
N ILE A 340 106.28 -73.83 98.34
CA ILE A 340 105.17 -74.34 97.53
C ILE A 340 103.84 -73.78 98.05
N ALA A 341 103.61 -73.82 99.37
CA ALA A 341 102.40 -73.27 99.98
C ALA A 341 102.25 -71.76 99.72
N THR A 342 103.34 -70.99 99.76
CA THR A 342 103.32 -69.56 99.43
C THR A 342 102.98 -69.31 97.96
N GLU A 343 103.48 -70.14 97.04
CA GLU A 343 103.19 -70.01 95.61
C GLU A 343 101.74 -70.39 95.28
N ILE A 344 101.21 -71.47 95.89
CA ILE A 344 99.78 -71.83 95.81
C ILE A 344 98.92 -70.68 96.34
N ARG A 345 99.32 -70.05 97.45
CA ARG A 345 98.62 -68.91 98.03
C ARG A 345 98.55 -67.72 97.06
N LYS A 346 99.68 -67.36 96.43
CA LYS A 346 99.72 -66.30 95.40
C LYS A 346 98.84 -66.64 94.19
N LEU A 347 98.85 -67.89 93.72
CA LEU A 347 98.00 -68.33 92.61
C LEU A 347 96.51 -68.29 92.97
N ALA A 348 96.16 -68.61 94.21
CA ALA A 348 94.80 -68.52 94.73
C ALA A 348 94.32 -67.06 94.80
N GLU A 349 95.14 -66.12 95.29
CA GLU A 349 94.77 -64.70 95.30
C GLU A 349 94.61 -64.15 93.88
N ARG A 350 95.51 -64.49 92.95
CA ARG A 350 95.37 -64.12 91.53
C ARG A 350 94.10 -64.68 90.89
N SER A 351 93.74 -65.93 91.20
CA SER A 351 92.49 -66.55 90.72
C SER A 351 91.25 -65.83 91.26
N LYS A 352 91.28 -65.41 92.52
CA LYS A 352 90.22 -64.64 93.17
C LYS A 352 90.06 -63.25 92.55
N GLU A 353 91.15 -62.52 92.33
CA GLU A 353 91.14 -61.23 91.64
C GLU A 353 90.55 -61.34 90.23
N ALA A 354 91.00 -62.32 89.44
CA ALA A 354 90.45 -62.58 88.11
C ALA A 354 88.96 -62.95 88.14
N ALA A 355 88.53 -63.76 89.11
CA ALA A 355 87.12 -64.11 89.30
C ALA A 355 86.27 -62.88 89.65
N MET A 356 86.78 -61.97 90.50
CA MET A 356 86.11 -60.70 90.81
C MET A 356 85.96 -59.81 89.57
N GLU A 357 87.01 -59.72 88.74
CA GLU A 357 86.98 -58.94 87.50
C GLU A 357 85.96 -59.49 86.49
N ILE A 358 85.93 -60.80 86.27
CA ILE A 358 84.94 -61.45 85.39
C ILE A 358 83.52 -61.25 85.92
N ASN A 359 83.31 -61.34 87.24
CA ASN A 359 82.00 -61.06 87.85
C ASN A 359 81.56 -59.63 87.61
N LYS A 360 82.46 -58.65 87.76
CA LYS A 360 82.17 -57.24 87.48
C LYS A 360 81.80 -57.04 86.01
N LEU A 361 82.64 -57.51 85.07
CA LEU A 361 82.37 -57.41 83.63
C LEU A 361 81.04 -58.08 83.24
N SER A 362 80.72 -59.22 83.84
CA SER A 362 79.48 -59.93 83.57
C SER A 362 78.26 -59.21 84.15
N ALA A 363 78.40 -58.58 85.33
CA ALA A 363 77.35 -57.75 85.94
C ALA A 363 77.09 -56.49 85.11
N ASP A 364 78.15 -55.81 84.66
CA ASP A 364 78.04 -54.67 83.75
C ASP A 364 77.35 -55.08 82.45
N GLY A 365 77.72 -56.23 81.86
CA GLY A 365 77.07 -56.78 80.68
C GLY A 365 75.58 -57.10 80.86
N ILE A 366 75.17 -57.56 82.05
CA ILE A 366 73.76 -57.79 82.39
C ILE A 366 73.00 -56.46 82.39
N ASN A 367 73.57 -55.41 82.99
CA ASN A 367 72.96 -54.07 83.04
C ASN A 367 72.83 -53.47 81.64
N THR A 368 73.89 -53.48 80.84
CA THR A 368 73.86 -53.00 79.45
C THR A 368 72.83 -53.76 78.61
N SER A 369 72.72 -55.08 78.78
CA SER A 369 71.70 -55.88 78.10
C SER A 369 70.28 -55.53 78.54
N ALA A 370 70.06 -55.20 79.81
CA ALA A 370 68.77 -54.77 80.33
C ALA A 370 68.37 -53.38 79.78
N GLU A 371 69.31 -52.44 79.72
CA GLU A 371 69.10 -51.11 79.13
C GLU A 371 68.78 -51.20 77.63
N ALA A 372 69.55 -51.98 76.86
CA ALA A 372 69.28 -52.20 75.44
C ALA A 372 67.89 -52.79 75.21
N ARG A 373 67.45 -53.74 76.05
CA ARG A 373 66.10 -54.32 75.98
C ARG A 373 65.02 -53.28 76.30
N LYS A 374 65.26 -52.39 77.26
CA LYS A 374 64.31 -51.31 77.59
C LYS A 374 64.11 -50.39 76.39
N LEU A 375 65.20 -49.92 75.76
CA LEU A 375 65.14 -49.07 74.57
C LEU A 375 64.41 -49.76 73.40
N MET A 376 64.68 -51.04 73.17
CA MET A 376 64.00 -51.82 72.12
C MET A 376 62.49 -51.99 72.39
N ASN A 377 62.07 -52.10 73.65
CA ASN A 377 60.66 -52.16 74.02
C ASN A 377 59.95 -50.80 73.90
N GLU A 378 60.67 -49.69 74.12
CA GLU A 378 60.17 -48.34 73.92
C GLU A 378 60.01 -48.02 72.42
N LEU A 379 60.88 -48.55 71.57
CA LEU A 379 60.84 -48.35 70.10
C LEU A 379 59.71 -49.14 69.41
N ALA A 380 59.29 -50.28 69.98
CA ALA A 380 58.25 -51.12 69.41
C ALA A 380 56.90 -50.41 69.18
N PRO A 381 56.31 -49.67 70.15
CA PRO A 381 55.09 -48.91 69.92
C PRO A 381 55.26 -47.79 68.89
N GLU A 382 56.41 -47.10 68.84
CA GLU A 382 56.68 -46.03 67.85
C GLU A 382 56.66 -46.58 66.41
N ILE A 383 57.19 -47.77 66.21
CA ILE A 383 57.14 -48.44 64.90
C ILE A 383 55.71 -48.86 64.55
N GLN A 384 54.94 -49.34 65.52
CA GLN A 384 53.55 -49.71 65.28
C GLN A 384 52.69 -48.49 64.91
N GLU A 385 52.91 -47.36 65.57
CA GLU A 385 52.30 -46.07 65.20
C GLU A 385 52.71 -45.64 63.79
N SER A 386 53.99 -45.79 63.44
CA SER A 386 54.50 -45.50 62.09
C SER A 386 53.86 -46.39 61.02
N ILE A 387 53.59 -47.67 61.32
CA ILE A 387 52.84 -48.57 60.43
C ILE A 387 51.42 -48.04 60.21
N SER A 388 50.73 -47.65 61.29
CA SER A 388 49.37 -47.08 61.22
C SER A 388 49.34 -45.81 60.36
N MET A 389 50.31 -44.90 60.54
CA MET A 389 50.42 -43.70 59.71
C MET A 389 50.63 -44.04 58.22
N MET A 390 51.44 -45.05 57.91
CA MET A 390 51.61 -45.49 56.51
C MET A 390 50.33 -46.10 55.94
N GLU A 391 49.52 -46.80 56.73
CA GLU A 391 48.21 -47.29 56.30
C GLU A 391 47.25 -46.13 55.96
N GLU A 392 47.25 -45.07 56.77
CA GLU A 392 46.50 -43.85 56.49
C GLU A 392 46.96 -43.17 55.19
N VAL A 393 48.27 -43.07 54.95
CA VAL A 393 48.81 -42.51 53.69
C VAL A 393 48.40 -43.35 52.48
N VAL A 394 48.42 -44.69 52.60
CA VAL A 394 47.96 -45.60 51.55
C VAL A 394 46.47 -45.37 51.24
N ALA A 395 45.63 -45.29 52.27
CA ALA A 395 44.20 -45.04 52.12
C ALA A 395 43.93 -43.66 51.48
N ALA A 396 44.56 -42.60 52.00
CA ALA A 396 44.43 -41.24 51.48
C ALA A 396 44.91 -41.14 50.02
N SER A 397 46.01 -41.81 49.66
CA SER A 397 46.51 -41.83 48.28
C SER A 397 45.57 -42.57 47.33
N ALA A 398 44.91 -43.64 47.80
CA ALA A 398 43.90 -44.34 47.01
C ALA A 398 42.66 -43.47 46.76
N GLU A 399 42.22 -42.71 47.77
CA GLU A 399 41.14 -41.73 47.63
C GLU A 399 41.50 -40.58 46.70
N GLN A 400 42.71 -40.00 46.84
CA GLN A 400 43.23 -38.96 45.95
C GLN A 400 43.27 -39.43 44.49
N LYS A 401 43.70 -40.68 44.26
CA LYS A 401 43.70 -41.25 42.91
C LYS A 401 42.28 -41.30 42.33
N SER A 402 41.31 -41.78 43.11
CA SER A 402 39.91 -41.81 42.67
C SER A 402 39.36 -40.41 42.39
N GLY A 403 39.65 -39.43 43.26
CA GLY A 403 39.27 -38.04 43.04
C GLY A 403 39.91 -37.43 41.80
N ALA A 404 41.18 -37.74 41.53
CA ALA A 404 41.87 -37.27 40.34
C ALA A 404 41.29 -37.89 39.04
N GLU A 405 40.90 -39.17 39.07
CA GLU A 405 40.19 -39.81 37.95
C GLU A 405 38.83 -39.13 37.67
N GLN A 406 38.08 -38.77 38.72
CA GLN A 406 36.82 -38.02 38.59
C GLN A 406 37.03 -36.62 38.00
N ILE A 407 38.08 -35.92 38.43
CA ILE A 407 38.46 -34.61 37.86
C ILE A 407 38.79 -34.77 36.38
N ASN A 408 39.54 -35.80 35.98
CA ASN A 408 39.83 -36.06 34.57
C ASN A 408 38.56 -36.29 33.74
N SER A 409 37.58 -37.04 34.24
CA SER A 409 36.29 -37.17 33.56
C SER A 409 35.54 -35.84 33.44
N ALA A 410 35.62 -34.97 34.45
CA ALA A 410 35.02 -33.63 34.38
C ALA A 410 35.72 -32.72 33.36
N ILE A 411 37.05 -32.85 33.23
CA ILE A 411 37.83 -32.13 32.22
C ILE A 411 37.42 -32.55 30.80
N GLU A 412 37.16 -33.84 30.57
CA GLU A 412 36.67 -34.35 29.28
C GLU A 412 35.31 -33.75 28.90
N ILE A 413 34.40 -33.63 29.87
CA ILE A 413 33.10 -32.95 29.69
C ILE A 413 33.32 -31.46 29.37
N LEU A 414 34.22 -30.78 30.09
CA LEU A 414 34.54 -29.37 29.83
C LEU A 414 35.11 -29.17 28.41
N ASN A 415 35.93 -30.11 27.93
CA ASN A 415 36.43 -30.08 26.56
C ASN A 415 35.29 -30.18 25.54
N GLN A 416 34.32 -31.09 25.77
CA GLN A 416 33.15 -31.22 24.91
C GLN A 416 32.31 -29.93 24.87
N VAL A 417 32.03 -29.33 26.02
CA VAL A 417 31.29 -28.05 26.10
C VAL A 417 32.05 -26.92 25.40
N THR A 418 33.39 -26.91 25.52
CA THR A 418 34.23 -25.90 24.86
C THR A 418 34.16 -26.01 23.34
N GLN A 419 34.14 -27.23 22.79
CA GLN A 419 33.91 -27.47 21.36
C GLN A 419 32.51 -27.05 20.91
N GLU A 420 31.49 -27.29 21.75
CA GLU A 420 30.12 -26.87 21.47
C GLU A 420 29.98 -25.33 21.45
N TYR A 421 30.71 -24.62 22.31
CA TYR A 421 30.80 -23.15 22.25
C TYR A 421 31.48 -22.64 20.98
N ALA A 422 32.56 -23.29 20.53
CA ALA A 422 33.19 -22.94 19.26
C ALA A 422 32.23 -23.13 18.08
N ALA A 423 31.52 -24.27 18.02
CA ALA A 423 30.52 -24.53 16.99
C ALA A 423 29.34 -23.54 17.05
N SER A 424 28.85 -23.24 18.26
CA SER A 424 27.77 -22.26 18.47
C SER A 424 28.19 -20.85 18.05
N ALA A 425 29.46 -20.48 18.26
CA ALA A 425 29.99 -19.22 17.80
C ALA A 425 30.00 -19.13 16.26
N GLU A 426 30.39 -20.20 15.57
CA GLU A 426 30.32 -20.26 14.11
C GLU A 426 28.88 -20.13 13.60
N GLU A 427 27.93 -20.84 14.21
CA GLU A 427 26.51 -20.77 13.84
C GLU A 427 25.92 -19.37 14.08
N LEU A 428 26.28 -18.72 15.19
CA LEU A 428 25.90 -17.33 15.47
C LEU A 428 26.50 -16.36 14.46
N SER A 429 27.75 -16.57 14.06
CA SER A 429 28.43 -15.77 13.03
C SER A 429 27.68 -15.87 11.69
N ALA A 430 27.33 -17.09 11.27
CA ALA A 430 26.56 -17.33 10.05
C ALA A 430 25.16 -16.70 10.13
N SER A 431 24.49 -16.84 11.27
CA SER A 431 23.17 -16.22 11.51
C SER A 431 23.24 -14.70 11.48
N ALA A 432 24.31 -14.10 12.00
CA ALA A 432 24.54 -12.66 11.95
C ALA A 432 24.77 -12.16 10.53
N GLU A 433 25.52 -12.92 9.72
CA GLU A 433 25.72 -12.62 8.29
C GLU A 433 24.39 -12.66 7.53
N GLU A 434 23.55 -13.66 7.79
CA GLU A 434 22.22 -13.75 7.18
C GLU A 434 21.31 -12.58 7.57
N LEU A 435 21.33 -12.14 8.84
CA LEU A 435 20.61 -10.95 9.29
C LEU A 435 21.09 -9.68 8.57
N ASN A 436 22.40 -9.55 8.35
CA ASN A 436 22.97 -8.43 7.61
C ASN A 436 22.52 -8.45 6.14
N ASN A 437 22.57 -9.62 5.49
CA ASN A 437 22.07 -9.81 4.12
C ASN A 437 20.58 -9.48 4.00
N GLN A 438 19.77 -9.92 4.97
CA GLN A 438 18.33 -9.63 4.99
C GLN A 438 18.06 -8.13 5.18
N SER A 439 18.84 -7.45 6.02
CA SER A 439 18.76 -6.00 6.19
C SER A 439 19.15 -5.24 4.92
N GLU A 440 20.21 -5.67 4.24
CA GLU A 440 20.63 -5.08 2.97
C GLU A 440 19.55 -5.29 1.89
N SER A 441 18.95 -6.49 1.83
CA SER A 441 17.82 -6.78 0.95
C SER A 441 16.63 -5.87 1.21
N LEU A 442 16.24 -5.66 2.48
CA LEU A 442 15.19 -4.71 2.85
C LEU A 442 15.54 -3.27 2.42
N THR A 443 16.79 -2.86 2.62
CA THR A 443 17.26 -1.52 2.21
C THR A 443 17.19 -1.37 0.69
N ASN A 444 17.62 -2.37 -0.06
CA ASN A 444 17.56 -2.40 -1.53
C ASN A 444 16.12 -2.36 -2.05
N LEU A 445 15.19 -3.07 -1.42
CA LEU A 445 13.76 -3.00 -1.75
C LEU A 445 13.18 -1.60 -1.54
N THR A 446 13.63 -0.90 -0.49
CA THR A 446 13.19 0.49 -0.24
C THR A 446 13.83 1.51 -1.17
N HIS A 447 14.96 1.19 -1.83
CA HIS A 447 15.69 2.10 -2.72
C HIS A 447 14.88 2.54 -3.96
N TYR A 448 13.87 1.75 -4.34
CA TYR A 448 12.87 2.14 -5.33
C TYR A 448 12.10 3.41 -4.92
N PHE A 449 11.84 3.57 -3.63
CA PHE A 449 11.08 4.68 -3.07
C PHE A 449 12.00 5.82 -2.64
N LYS A 450 11.70 7.04 -3.11
CA LYS A 450 12.32 8.27 -2.61
C LYS A 450 11.49 8.78 -1.44
N VAL A 451 11.99 8.53 -0.24
CA VAL A 451 11.46 9.05 1.03
C VAL A 451 12.14 10.35 1.43
N LYS A 452 11.54 11.07 2.38
CA LYS A 452 11.97 12.40 2.80
C LYS A 452 12.94 12.33 3.96
#